data_AF-A0A2D4ZS44-F1
#
_entry.id   AF-A0A2D4ZS44-F1
#
_cell.length_a   1.000
_cell.length_b   1.000
_cell.length_c   1.000
_cell.angle_alpha   90.00
_cell.angle_beta   90.00
_cell.angle_gamma   90.00
#
_symmetry.space_group_name_H-M   'P 1'
#
loop_
_entity.id
_entity.type
_entity.pdbx_description
1 polymer ?
#
loop_
_entity_poly.entity_id
_entity_poly.type
_entity_poly.pdbx_seq_one_letter_code
_entity_poly.pdbx_strand_id
1 'polypeptide(L)' 'MDIITRQCSYCSSQEGVERPIGNYKVELKKLEDQGKTMLACQTCYINRKTELKKAYEMDSDMKEKLIDRLKNIFSH' A
#
# COMPACT_ATOMS: atom_id res chain seq x y z
N MET A 1 6.17 -12.07 -30.99
CA MET A 1 5.76 -10.92 -30.15
C MET A 1 5.82 -11.39 -28.71
N ASP A 2 6.88 -11.08 -27.98
CA ASP A 2 6.94 -11.31 -26.55
C ASP A 2 5.87 -10.44 -25.89
N ILE A 3 4.76 -11.06 -25.49
CA ILE A 3 3.74 -10.40 -24.69
C ILE A 3 4.39 -10.18 -23.33
N ILE A 4 4.85 -8.96 -23.06
CA ILE A 4 5.33 -8.58 -21.73
C ILE A 4 4.10 -8.63 -20.81
N THR A 5 3.86 -9.78 -20.20
CA THR A 5 2.79 -9.97 -19.24
C THR A 5 3.22 -9.36 -17.91
N ARG A 6 2.88 -8.09 -17.70
CA ARG A 6 3.05 -7.45 -16.40
C ARG A 6 2.10 -8.10 -15.40
N GLN A 7 2.58 -8.36 -14.18
CA GLN A 7 1.81 -9.01 -13.13
C GLN A 7 1.81 -8.15 -11.86
N CYS A 8 0.72 -8.24 -11.10
CA CYS A 8 0.64 -7.68 -9.76
C CYS A 8 1.67 -8.36 -8.86
N SER A 9 2.54 -7.59 -8.22
CA SER A 9 3.58 -8.07 -7.30
C SER A 9 3.03 -8.72 -6.02
N TYR A 10 1.73 -8.60 -5.75
CA TYR A 10 1.11 -9.09 -4.50
C TYR A 10 0.21 -10.31 -4.69
N CYS A 11 -0.45 -10.45 -5.84
CA CYS A 11 -1.41 -11.53 -6.11
C CYS A 11 -1.20 -12.19 -7.47
N SER A 12 -0.09 -11.86 -8.15
CA SER A 12 0.33 -12.40 -9.46
C SER A 12 -0.70 -12.24 -10.58
N SER A 13 -1.72 -11.41 -10.39
CA SER A 13 -2.74 -11.18 -11.40
C SER A 13 -2.16 -10.46 -12.59
N GLN A 14 -2.41 -11.00 -13.78
CA GLN A 14 -1.84 -10.49 -15.02
C GLN A 14 -2.63 -9.29 -15.55
N GLU A 15 -1.90 -8.27 -15.99
CA GLU A 15 -2.47 -7.09 -16.63
C GLU A 15 -3.28 -7.49 -17.86
N GLY A 16 -4.46 -6.90 -17.98
CA GLY A 16 -5.34 -7.12 -19.11
C GLY A 16 -6.22 -8.37 -19.04
N VAL A 17 -6.08 -9.22 -18.02
CA VAL A 17 -6.97 -10.36 -17.81
C VAL A 17 -8.30 -9.87 -17.24
N GLU A 18 -9.41 -10.36 -17.76
CA GLU A 18 -10.74 -10.11 -17.19
C GLU A 18 -10.94 -10.93 -15.93
N ARG A 19 -11.37 -10.27 -14.86
CA ARG A 19 -11.79 -10.95 -13.64
C ARG A 19 -13.22 -11.44 -13.81
N PRO A 20 -13.51 -12.73 -13.57
CA PRO A 20 -14.87 -13.26 -13.65
C PRO A 20 -15.80 -12.63 -12.60
N ILE A 21 -15.22 -12.18 -11.49
CA ILE A 21 -15.93 -11.48 -10.42
C ILE A 21 -15.76 -9.97 -10.67
N GLY A 22 -16.89 -9.31 -10.96
CA GLY A 22 -16.95 -7.86 -11.17
C GLY A 22 -16.75 -7.39 -12.61
N ASN A 23 -16.53 -8.30 -13.57
CA ASN A 23 -16.46 -8.02 -15.02
C ASN A 23 -15.58 -6.81 -15.37
N TYR A 24 -14.37 -6.78 -14.82
CA TYR A 24 -13.41 -5.72 -15.09
C TYR A 24 -12.07 -6.30 -15.52
N LYS A 25 -11.33 -5.50 -16.30
CA LYS A 25 -9.99 -5.82 -16.76
C LYS A 25 -8.97 -5.45 -15.69
N VAL A 26 -8.04 -6.34 -15.38
CA VAL A 26 -6.96 -6.06 -14.43
C VAL A 26 -6.06 -4.96 -14.99
N GLU A 27 -5.90 -3.89 -14.23
CA GLU A 27 -4.98 -2.78 -14.54
C GLU A 27 -3.97 -2.68 -13.41
N LEU A 28 -2.69 -2.57 -13.76
CA LEU A 28 -1.63 -2.43 -12.76
C LEU A 28 -1.31 -0.96 -12.53
N LYS A 29 -1.22 -0.59 -11.26
CA LYS A 29 -0.81 0.74 -10.79
C LYS A 29 0.51 0.62 -10.04
N LYS A 30 1.32 1.67 -10.12
CA LYS A 30 2.52 1.82 -9.31
C LYS A 30 2.13 2.17 -7.88
N LEU A 31 2.64 1.41 -6.92
CA LEU A 31 2.51 1.65 -5.49
C LEU A 31 3.91 1.78 -4.90
N GLU A 32 4.16 2.85 -4.15
CA GLU A 32 5.37 2.94 -3.35
C GLU A 32 5.18 2.21 -2.03
N ASP A 33 6.03 1.22 -1.79
CA ASP A 33 6.01 0.36 -0.61
C ASP A 33 7.45 0.17 -0.13
N GLN A 34 7.75 0.63 1.08
CA GLN A 34 9.08 0.55 1.70
C GLN A 34 10.22 1.12 0.83
N GLY A 35 9.97 2.21 0.11
CA GLY A 35 10.96 2.87 -0.77
C GLY A 35 11.19 2.16 -2.11
N LYS A 36 10.35 1.18 -2.47
CA LYS A 36 10.36 0.53 -3.78
C LYS A 36 9.05 0.75 -4.51
N THR A 37 9.13 0.94 -5.83
CA THR A 37 7.95 1.01 -6.69
C THR A 37 7.52 -0.41 -7.09
N MET A 38 6.35 -0.84 -6.62
CA MET A 38 5.74 -2.14 -6.90
C MET A 38 4.56 -1.98 -7.87
N LEU A 39 4.26 -3.01 -8.66
CA LEU A 39 3.05 -3.04 -9.50
C LEU A 39 1.93 -3.74 -8.74
N ALA A 40 0.79 -3.08 -8.57
CA ALA A 40 -0.36 -3.61 -7.86
C ALA A 40 -1.62 -3.54 -8.73
N CYS A 41 -2.43 -4.60 -8.78
CA CYS A 41 -3.76 -4.53 -9.36
C CYS A 41 -4.68 -3.60 -8.55
N GLN A 42 -5.81 -3.20 -9.12
CA GLN A 42 -6.72 -2.23 -8.49
C GLN A 42 -7.08 -2.60 -7.04
N THR A 43 -7.41 -3.86 -6.77
CA THR A 43 -7.75 -4.35 -5.43
C THR A 43 -6.57 -4.30 -4.46
N CYS A 44 -5.40 -4.81 -4.88
CA CYS A 44 -4.20 -4.82 -4.03
C CYS A 44 -3.71 -3.40 -3.76
N TYR A 45 -3.81 -2.50 -4.73
CA TYR A 45 -3.47 -1.09 -4.57
C TYR A 45 -4.32 -0.44 -3.48
N ILE A 46 -5.64 -0.60 -3.52
CA ILE A 46 -6.55 -0.02 -2.53
C ILE A 46 -6.27 -0.59 -1.15
N ASN A 47 -6.15 -1.92 -1.04
CA ASN A 47 -5.92 -2.58 0.24
C ASN A 47 -4.58 -2.14 0.86
N ARG A 48 -3.48 -2.23 0.09
CA ARG A 48 -2.16 -1.84 0.59
C ARG A 48 -2.04 -0.35 0.89
N LYS A 49 -2.61 0.52 0.05
CA LYS A 49 -2.62 1.97 0.34
C LYS A 49 -3.36 2.28 1.65
N THR A 50 -4.46 1.57 1.93
CA THR A 50 -5.22 1.74 3.17
C THR A 50 -4.42 1.27 4.38
N GLU A 51 -3.80 0.10 4.30
CA GLU A 51 -2.97 -0.45 5.38
C GLU A 51 -1.73 0.42 5.64
N LEU A 52 -1.07 0.91 4.59
CA LEU A 52 0.04 1.85 4.72
C LEU A 52 -0.41 3.14 5.40
N LYS A 53 -1.55 3.70 4.99
CA LYS A 53 -2.09 4.91 5.63
C LYS A 53 -2.36 4.70 7.12
N LYS A 54 -3.00 3.59 7.50
CA LYS A 54 -3.23 3.24 8.91
C LYS A 54 -1.91 3.12 9.69
N ALA A 55 -0.90 2.48 9.10
CA ALA A 55 0.41 2.35 9.73
C ALA A 55 1.06 3.73 9.99
N TYR A 56 0.94 4.67 9.04
CA TYR A 56 1.41 6.04 9.22
C TYR A 56 0.63 6.80 10.31
N GLU A 57 -0.69 6.65 10.36
CA GLU A 57 -1.53 7.29 11.38
C GLU A 57 -1.22 6.76 12.79
N MET A 58 -1.00 5.45 12.93
CA MET A 58 -0.61 4.84 14.21
C MET A 58 0.79 5.28 14.68
N ASP A 59 1.75 5.39 13.77
CA ASP A 59 3.10 5.86 14.10
C ASP A 59 3.10 7.32 14.56
N SER A 60 2.23 8.16 13.99
CA SER A 60 2.05 9.55 14.41
C SER A 60 1.48 9.67 15.83
N ASP A 61 0.39 8.96 16.13
CA ASP A 61 -0.21 8.96 17.48
C ASP A 61 0.79 8.46 18.54
N MET A 62 1.58 7.43 18.21
CA MET A 62 2.58 6.90 19.12
C MET A 62 3.75 7.89 19.33
N LYS A 63 4.17 8.60 18.28
CA LYS A 63 5.16 9.68 18.38
C LYS A 63 4.64 10.85 19.24
N GLU A 64 3.41 11.28 19.06
CA GLU A 64 2.81 12.34 19.88
C GLU A 64 2.75 11.95 21.36
N LYS A 65 2.30 10.73 21.68
CA LYS A 65 2.32 10.21 23.06
C LYS A 65 3.71 10.14 23.66
N LEU A 66 4.73 9.82 22.86
CA LEU A 66 6.12 9.78 23.32
C LEU A 66 6.63 11.19 23.64
N ILE A 67 6.33 12.17 22.77
CA ILE A 67 6.70 13.58 22.95
C ILE A 67 6.02 14.16 24.20
N ASP A 68 4.74 13.85 24.41
CA ASP A 68 3.98 14.33 25.57
C ASP A 68 4.54 13.76 26.90
N ARG A 69 4.89 12.47 26.91
CA ARG A 69 5.61 11.84 28.04
C ARG A 69 6.95 12.50 28.31
N LEU A 70 7.73 12.78 27.27
CA LEU A 70 9.04 13.42 27.42
C LEU A 70 8.92 14.86 27.94
N LYS A 71 7.96 15.65 27.45
CA LYS A 71 7.71 17.01 27.95
C LYS A 71 7.39 17.04 29.45
N ASN A 72 6.60 16.08 29.92
CA ASN A 72 6.27 15.96 31.35
C ASN A 72 7.47 15.55 32.24
N ILE A 73 8.51 14.93 31.68
CA ILE A 73 9.72 14.54 32.43
C ILE A 73 10.69 15.72 32.62
N PHE A 74 10.71 16.68 31.69
CA PHE A 74 11.63 17.84 31.72
C PHE A 74 11.03 19.10 32.37
N SER A 75 9.80 19.03 32.89
CA SER A 75 9.13 20.15 33.58
C SER A 75 9.16 20.05 35.11
N HIS A 76 10.08 19.26 35.70
CA HIS A 76 10.26 19.18 37.15
C HIS A 76 11.64 19.65 37.61
#